data_AF-A0A929XCC3-F1
#
_entry.id   AF-A0A929XCC3-F1
#
_cell.length_a   1.000
_cell.length_b   1.000
_cell.length_c   1.000
_cell.angle_alpha   90.00
_cell.angle_beta   90.00
_cell.angle_gamma   90.00
#
_symmetry.space_group_name_H-M   'P 1'
#
loop_
_entity.id
_entity.type
_entity.pdbx_description
1 polymer ?
#
loop_
_entity_poly.entity_id
_entity_poly.type
_entity_poly.pdbx_seq_one_letter_code
_entity_poly.pdbx_strand_id
1 'polypeptide(L)' 'MIGFLRGAIEFKANNYILIDVGGVGYKVFMPAESIKNLEMNSSIK' A
#
# COMPACT_ATOMS: atom_id res chain seq x y z
N MET A 1 13.10 7.72 10.26
CA MET A 1 12.95 6.82 9.10
C MET A 1 11.70 5.97 9.31
N ILE A 2 10.88 5.75 8.29
CA ILE A 2 9.60 5.02 8.42
C ILE A 2 9.86 3.52 8.23
N GLY A 3 9.44 2.70 9.20
CA GLY A 3 9.65 1.24 9.19
C GLY A 3 8.47 0.42 8.69
N PHE A 4 7.24 0.93 8.85
CA PHE A 4 6.00 0.29 8.35
C PHE A 4 4.90 1.34 8.19
N LEU A 5 3.92 1.05 7.33
CA LEU A 5 2.69 1.83 7.19
C LEU A 5 1.50 0.92 7.49
N ARG A 6 0.52 1.44 8.23
CA ARG A 6 -0.75 0.76 8.49
C ARG A 6 -1.88 1.68 8.02
N GLY A 7 -2.66 1.22 7.06
CA GLY A 7 -3.70 2.02 6.43
C GLY A 7 -4.50 1.20 5.42
N ALA A 8 -5.36 1.87 4.66
CA ALA A 8 -6.15 1.27 3.59
C ALA A 8 -5.44 1.45 2.25
N ILE A 9 -5.39 0.40 1.43
CA ILE A 9 -4.89 0.52 0.06
C ILE A 9 -6.01 1.13 -0.80
N GLU A 10 -5.86 2.40 -1.14
CA GLU A 10 -6.82 3.12 -2.00
C GLU A 10 -6.64 2.73 -3.47
N PHE A 11 -5.40 2.52 -3.91
CA PHE A 11 -5.11 2.26 -5.32
C PHE A 11 -3.89 1.36 -5.52
N LYS A 12 -3.97 0.47 -6.52
CA LYS A 12 -2.88 -0.41 -6.95
C LYS A 12 -2.57 -0.17 -8.42
N ALA A 13 -1.34 0.25 -8.70
CA ALA A 13 -0.75 0.24 -10.04
C ALA A 13 0.27 -0.90 -10.14
N ASN A 14 0.77 -1.16 -11.36
CA ASN A 14 1.76 -2.20 -11.60
C ASN A 14 3.12 -1.94 -10.91
N ASN A 15 3.44 -0.69 -10.59
CA ASN A 15 4.76 -0.31 -10.04
C ASN A 15 4.69 0.36 -8.67
N TYR A 16 3.49 0.70 -8.20
CA TYR A 16 3.29 1.38 -6.92
C TYR A 16 1.88 1.16 -6.39
N ILE A 17 1.72 1.37 -5.09
CA ILE A 17 0.41 1.44 -4.45
C ILE A 17 0.26 2.78 -3.74
N LEU A 18 -0.98 3.20 -3.56
CA LEU A 18 -1.35 4.32 -2.69
C LEU A 18 -2.02 3.76 -1.44
N ILE A 19 -1.48 4.15 -0.29
CA ILE A 19 -2.02 3.80 1.02
C ILE A 19 -2.54 5.08 1.66
N ASP A 20 -3.83 5.13 2.00
CA ASP A 20 -4.36 6.15 2.88
C ASP A 20 -4.06 5.80 4.33
N VAL A 21 -3.35 6.70 5.00
CA VAL A 21 -3.08 6.64 6.43
C VAL A 21 -3.64 7.89 7.07
N GLY A 22 -4.91 7.84 7.49
CA GLY A 22 -5.56 8.92 8.21
C GLY A 22 -5.73 10.20 7.39
N GLY A 23 -6.04 10.06 6.09
CA GLY A 23 -6.21 11.19 5.16
C GLY A 23 -4.90 11.65 4.48
N VAL A 24 -3.78 10.96 4.72
CA VAL A 24 -2.52 11.18 4.01
C VAL A 24 -2.26 10.02 3.05
N GLY A 25 -2.19 10.33 1.75
CA GLY A 25 -1.89 9.36 0.70
C GLY A 25 -0.39 9.11 0.55
N TYR A 26 0.06 7.90 0.89
CA TYR A 26 1.44 7.47 0.74
C TYR A 26 1.63 6.65 -0.53
N LYS A 27 2.54 7.11 -1.40
CA LYS A 27 2.95 6.39 -2.61
C LYS A 27 4.11 5.46 -2.28
N VAL A 28 3.86 4.16 -2.29
CA VAL A 28 4.87 3.13 -2.01
C VAL A 28 5.21 2.40 -3.29
N PHE A 29 6.47 2.49 -3.71
CA PHE A 29 6.99 1.76 -4.86
C PHE A 29 7.42 0.36 -4.44
N MET A 30 6.95 -0.64 -5.17
CA MET A 30 7.22 -2.05 -4.89
C MET A 30 7.05 -2.88 -6.17
N PRO A 31 7.70 -4.05 -6.29
CA PRO A 31 7.62 -4.89 -7.48
C PRO A 31 6.19 -5.38 -7.75
N ALA A 32 5.82 -5.49 -9.03
CA ALA A 32 4.48 -5.94 -9.45
C ALA A 32 4.07 -7.29 -8.84
N GLU A 33 5.02 -8.22 -8.67
CA GLU A 33 4.79 -9.52 -8.05
C GLU A 33 4.41 -9.39 -6.57
N SER A 34 5.03 -8.47 -5.84
CA SER A 34 4.70 -8.19 -4.44
C SER A 34 3.32 -7.53 -4.34
N ILE A 35 3.00 -6.60 -5.26
CA ILE A 35 1.67 -5.94 -5.34
C ILE A 35 0.55 -6.94 -5.57
N LYS A 36 0.80 -7.96 -6.42
CA LYS A 36 -0.19 -8.99 -6.76
C LYS A 36 -0.52 -9.90 -5.57
N ASN A 37 0.42 -10.08 -4.65
CA ASN A 37 0.23 -10.86 -3.41
C ASN A 37 -0.38 -10.03 -2.27
N LEU A 38 -0.54 -8.71 -2.41
CA LEU A 38 -1.27 -7.90 -1.44
C LEU A 38 -2.77 -8.07 -1.68
N GLU A 39 -3.49 -8.55 -0.68
CA GLU A 39 -4.95 -8.51 -0.69
C GLU A 39 -5.46 -7.08 -0.46
N MET A 40 -6.57 -6.73 -1.09
CA MET A 40 -7.20 -5.40 -0.94
C MET A 40 -8.26 -5.50 0.16
N ASN A 41 -8.29 -4.55 1.08
CA ASN A 41 -9.23 -4.47 2.22
C ASN A 41 -9.00 -5.39 3.43
N SER A 42 -7.88 -6.12 3.51
CA SER A 42 -7.49 -6.75 4.77
C SER A 42 -6.57 -5.81 5.54
N SER A 43 -6.96 -5.49 6.79
CA SER A 43 -6.14 -4.68 7.70
C SER A 43 -4.76 -5.33 7.81
N ILE A 44 -3.76 -4.72 7.17
CA ILE A 44 -2.40 -5.22 7.12
C ILE A 44 -1.85 -5.11 8.55
N LYS A 45 -1.66 -6.27 9.21
CA LYS A 45 -1.19 -6.31 10.59
C LYS A 45 0.31 -6.09 10.70
#